data_AF-A0A2H0VM73-F1
#
_entry.id   AF-A0A2H0VM73-F1
#
_cell.length_a   1.000
_cell.length_b   1.000
_cell.length_c   1.000
_cell.angle_alpha   90.00
_cell.angle_beta   90.00
_cell.angle_gamma   90.00
#
_symmetry.space_group_name_H-M   'P 1'
#
loop_
_entity.id
_entity.type
_entity.pdbx_description
1 polymer ?
#
loop_
_entity_poly.entity_id
_entity_poly.type
_entity_poly.pdbx_seq_one_letter_code
_entity_poly.pdbx_strand_id
1 'polypeptide(L)'
;MKKVGYGVFLLAGLWMWIAEIIAFTRWWDLAGTLIAIFVPPVAVALPFVYWVKEGVFPLMYFIVWGLGIGGVFLASQSPDF
;
A
#
# COMPACT_ATOMS: atom_id res chain seq x y z
N MET A 1 -15.00 -8.64 14.28
CA MET A 1 -14.05 -7.60 13.82
C MET A 1 -13.06 -8.11 12.76
N LYS A 2 -12.78 -9.43 12.71
CA LYS A 2 -11.85 -10.07 11.77
C LYS A 2 -12.11 -9.76 10.30
N LYS A 3 -13.35 -9.96 9.82
CA LYS A 3 -13.75 -9.67 8.43
C LYS A 3 -13.58 -8.20 8.06
N VAL A 4 -13.87 -7.29 9.00
CA VAL A 4 -13.70 -5.84 8.80
C VAL A 4 -12.22 -5.49 8.71
N GLY A 5 -11.39 -6.01 9.62
CA GLY A 5 -9.94 -5.81 9.59
C GLY A 5 -9.29 -6.29 8.28
N TYR A 6 -9.63 -7.51 7.83
CA TYR A 6 -9.18 -8.01 6.53
C TYR A 6 -9.71 -7.19 5.36
N GLY A 7 -10.98 -6.77 5.40
CA GLY A 7 -11.55 -5.90 4.37
C GLY A 7 -10.78 -4.59 4.25
N VAL A 8 -10.50 -3.93 5.37
CA VAL A 8 -9.72 -2.68 5.41
C VAL A 8 -8.31 -2.92 4.88
N PHE A 9 -7.63 -3.98 5.32
CA PHE A 9 -6.29 -4.31 4.84
C PHE A 9 -6.25 -4.58 3.33
N LEU A 10 -7.18 -5.39 2.81
CA LEU A 10 -7.23 -5.75 1.39
C LEU A 10 -7.56 -4.53 0.51
N LEU A 11 -8.52 -3.70 0.91
CA LEU A 11 -8.89 -2.51 0.15
C LEU A 11 -7.78 -1.46 0.17
N ALA A 12 -7.13 -1.25 1.33
CA ALA A 12 -5.96 -0.38 1.44
C ALA A 12 -4.80 -0.90 0.58
N GLY A 13 -4.50 -2.20 0.66
CA GLY A 13 -3.46 -2.84 -0.14
C GLY A 13 -3.70 -2.74 -1.64
N LEU A 14 -4.94 -2.99 -2.09
CA LEU A 14 -5.31 -2.86 -3.50
C LEU A 14 -5.14 -1.42 -4.01
N TRP A 15 -5.61 -0.44 -3.24
CA TRP A 15 -5.44 0.96 -3.60
C TRP A 15 -3.96 1.36 -3.68
N MET A 16 -3.15 0.94 -2.70
CA MET A 16 -1.73 1.23 -2.65
C MET A 16 -0.97 0.58 -3.81
N TRP A 17 -1.35 -0.62 -4.21
CA TRP A 17 -0.79 -1.31 -5.37
C TRP A 17 -1.07 -0.58 -6.68
N ILE A 18 -2.30 -0.06 -6.87
CA ILE A 18 -2.62 0.78 -8.03
C ILE A 18 -1.79 2.06 -8.02
N ALA A 19 -1.69 2.73 -6.88
CA ALA A 19 -0.90 3.96 -6.73
C ALA A 19 0.58 3.73 -7.06
N GLU A 20 1.14 2.58 -6.67
CA GLU A 20 2.50 2.18 -7.02
C GLU A 20 2.69 1.98 -8.52
N ILE A 21 1.81 1.22 -9.18
CA ILE A 21 1.91 1.01 -10.63
C ILE A 21 1.92 2.36 -11.34
N ILE A 22 1.06 3.30 -10.94
CA ILE A 22 1.02 4.64 -11.51
C ILE A 22 2.33 5.38 -11.26
N ALA A 23 2.86 5.37 -10.03
CA ALA A 23 4.09 6.07 -9.68
C ALA A 23 5.30 5.51 -10.42
N PHE A 24 5.48 4.19 -10.44
CA PHE A 24 6.57 3.52 -11.14
C PHE A 24 6.49 3.75 -12.65
N THR A 25 5.29 3.72 -13.23
CA THR A 25 5.07 4.08 -14.65
C THR A 25 5.49 5.52 -14.92
N ARG A 26 5.22 6.47 -14.00
CA ARG A 26 5.67 7.86 -14.14
C ARG A 26 7.19 8.02 -13.95
N TRP A 27 7.82 7.19 -13.12
CA TRP A 27 9.24 7.29 -12.83
C TRP A 27 10.11 6.66 -13.92
N TRP A 28 9.70 5.50 -14.46
CA TRP A 28 10.52 4.64 -15.32
C TRP A 28 9.76 4.11 -16.55
N ASP A 29 8.58 4.65 -16.87
CA ASP A 29 7.78 4.25 -18.03
C ASP A 29 7.47 2.74 -18.01
N LEU A 30 7.42 2.09 -19.18
CA LEU A 30 7.13 0.66 -19.33
C LEU A 30 7.94 -0.26 -18.39
N ALA A 31 9.23 0.04 -18.18
CA ALA A 31 10.06 -0.76 -17.28
C ALA A 31 9.56 -0.66 -15.83
N GLY A 32 9.14 0.53 -15.39
CA GLY A 32 8.53 0.75 -14.08
C GLY A 32 7.22 0.00 -13.92
N THR A 33 6.35 0.03 -14.94
CA THR A 33 5.08 -0.71 -14.93
C THR A 33 5.29 -2.20 -14.75
N LEU A 34 6.23 -2.79 -15.50
CA LEU A 34 6.55 -4.22 -15.38
C LEU A 34 7.08 -4.55 -13.99
N ILE A 35 7.99 -3.73 -13.45
CA ILE A 35 8.55 -3.92 -12.10
C ILE A 35 7.43 -3.87 -11.05
N ALA A 36 6.55 -2.88 -11.08
CA ALA A 36 5.49 -2.71 -10.08
C ALA A 36 4.44 -3.84 -10.08
N ILE A 37 4.28 -4.57 -11.18
CA ILE A 37 3.40 -5.76 -11.22
C ILE A 37 4.01 -6.94 -10.46
N PHE A 38 5.33 -7.09 -10.49
CA PHE A 38 6.03 -8.24 -9.90
C PHE A 38 6.62 -7.96 -8.52
N VAL A 39 6.83 -6.68 -8.16
CA VAL A 39 7.28 -6.29 -6.83
C VAL A 39 6.13 -6.50 -5.84
N PRO A 40 6.30 -7.35 -4.82
CA PRO A 40 5.24 -7.58 -3.86
C PRO A 40 4.89 -6.29 -3.10
N PRO A 41 3.63 -6.15 -2.62
CA PRO A 41 3.12 -5.04 -1.80
C PRO A 41 3.93 -4.67 -0.54
N VAL A 42 4.99 -5.40 -0.24
CA VAL A 42 5.84 -5.17 0.94
C VAL A 42 6.87 -4.06 0.68
N ALA A 43 7.35 -3.88 -0.56
CA ALA A 43 8.18 -2.71 -0.92
C ALA A 43 7.35 -1.41 -0.99
N VAL A 44 6.06 -1.57 -1.28
CA VAL A 44 4.94 -0.60 -1.33
C VAL A 44 4.59 -0.09 0.08
N ALA A 45 5.03 -0.81 1.11
CA ALA A 45 4.71 -0.47 2.49
C ALA A 45 5.53 0.70 3.06
N LEU A 46 6.38 1.38 2.29
CA LEU A 46 7.17 2.48 2.84
C LEU A 46 6.88 3.78 2.07
N PRO A 47 5.96 4.62 2.59
CA PRO A 47 5.70 5.98 2.09
C PRO A 47 6.98 6.81 1.89
N PHE A 48 8.04 6.46 2.62
CA PHE A 48 9.36 7.11 2.54
C PHE A 48 10.02 7.00 1.17
N VAL A 49 9.79 5.92 0.40
CA VAL A 49 10.35 5.79 -0.96
C VAL A 49 9.78 6.87 -1.87
N TYR A 50 8.47 7.05 -1.84
CA TYR A 50 7.76 8.10 -2.58
C TYR A 50 8.20 9.49 -2.12
N TRP A 51 8.36 9.68 -0.80
CA TRP A 51 8.84 10.96 -0.28
C TRP A 51 10.22 11.32 -0.82
N VAL A 52 11.16 10.38 -0.83
CA VAL A 52 12.50 10.62 -1.40
C VAL A 52 12.45 10.84 -2.91
N LYS A 53 11.64 10.05 -3.63
CA LYS A 53 11.60 10.08 -5.09
C LYS A 53 10.87 11.28 -5.67
N GLU A 54 9.78 11.70 -5.04
CA GLU A 54 8.94 12.82 -5.50
C GLU A 54 9.28 14.15 -4.81
N GLY A 55 10.09 14.11 -3.74
CA GLY A 55 10.47 15.30 -2.96
C GLY A 55 9.33 15.90 -2.13
N VAL A 56 8.15 15.28 -2.14
CA VAL A 56 6.94 15.72 -1.44
C VAL A 56 6.43 14.59 -0.57
N PHE A 57 5.99 14.90 0.65
CA PHE A 57 5.45 13.89 1.56
C PHE A 57 4.13 13.32 1.01
N PRO A 58 4.02 12.00 0.79
CA PRO A 58 2.85 11.37 0.18
C PRO A 58 1.75 11.15 1.23
N LEU A 59 1.14 12.22 1.73
CA LEU A 59 0.21 12.19 2.87
C LEU A 59 -0.92 11.15 2.72
N MET A 60 -1.60 11.14 1.58
CA MET A 60 -2.69 10.19 1.34
C MET A 60 -2.20 8.74 1.35
N TYR A 61 -1.05 8.48 0.75
CA TYR A 61 -0.43 7.16 0.74
C TYR A 61 -0.06 6.70 2.15
N PHE A 62 0.50 7.61 2.96
CA PHE A 62 0.83 7.36 4.36
C PHE A 62 -0.42 7.03 5.21
N ILE A 63 -1.52 7.75 5.00
CA ILE A 63 -2.80 7.49 5.69
C ILE A 63 -3.35 6.11 5.32
N VAL A 64 -3.42 5.79 4.01
CA VAL A 64 -3.94 4.49 3.55
C VAL A 64 -3.06 3.34 4.02
N TRP A 65 -1.74 3.55 4.04
CA TRP A 65 -0.79 2.61 4.62
C TRP A 65 -1.06 2.35 6.11
N GLY A 66 -1.24 3.41 6.89
CA GLY A 66 -1.58 3.30 8.32
C GLY A 66 -2.92 2.58 8.55
N LEU A 67 -3.92 2.85 7.71
CA LEU A 67 -5.21 2.14 7.72
C LEU A 67 -5.04 0.65 7.41
N GLY A 68 -4.19 0.31 6.44
CA GLY A 68 -3.87 -1.08 6.10
C GLY A 68 -3.27 -1.84 7.30
N ILE A 69 -2.27 -1.26 7.95
CA ILE A 69 -1.66 -1.83 9.17
C ILE A 69 -2.69 -1.95 10.30
N GLY A 70 -3.50 -0.90 10.51
CA GLY A 70 -4.59 -0.92 11.47
C GLY A 70 -5.60 -2.04 11.18
N GLY A 71 -5.92 -2.29 9.91
CA GLY A 71 -6.78 -3.39 9.47
C GLY A 71 -6.24 -4.76 9.87
N VAL A 72 -4.94 -5.02 9.65
CA VAL A 72 -4.29 -6.27 10.07
C VAL A 72 -4.31 -6.42 11.59
N PHE A 73 -4.04 -5.34 12.32
CA PHE A 73 -4.08 -5.35 13.78
C PHE A 73 -5.48 -5.63 14.33
N LEU A 74 -6.52 -5.03 13.74
CA LEU A 74 -7.92 -5.33 14.07
C LEU A 74 -8.29 -6.78 13.75
N ALA A 75 -7.77 -7.32 12.65
CA ALA A 75 -8.00 -8.71 12.27
C ALA A 75 -7.31 -9.69 13.23
N SER A 76 -6.10 -9.39 13.69
CA SER A 76 -5.31 -10.27 14.57
C SER A 76 -5.82 -10.30 16.01
N GLN A 77 -6.44 -9.23 16.49
CA GLN A 77 -7.03 -9.16 17.84
C GLN A 77 -8.46 -9.73 17.91
N SER A 78 -9.02 -10.18 16.78
CA SER A 78 -10.40 -10.67 16.72
C SER A 78 -10.49 -12.17 16.99
N PRO A 79 -11.36 -12.63 17.91
CA PRO A 79 -11.62 -14.06 18.12
C PRO A 79 -12.17 -14.73 16.85
N ASP A 80 -11.89 -16.03 16.70
CA ASP A 80 -12.24 -16.85 15.51
C ASP A 80 -13.69 -17.34 15.46
N PHE A 81 -14.52 -16.97 16.45
CA PHE A 81 -15.88 -17.46 16.64
C PHE A 81 -16.92 -16.60 15.91
#